data_AF-A0A1B9I8T0-F1
#
_entry.id   AF-A0A1B9I8T0-F1
#
_cell.length_a   1.000
_cell.length_b   1.000
_cell.length_c   1.000
_cell.angle_alpha   90.00
_cell.angle_beta   90.00
_cell.angle_gamma   90.00
#
_symmetry.space_group_name_H-M   'P 1'
#
loop_
_entity.id
_entity.type
_entity.pdbx_description
1 polymer ?
#
loop_
_entity_poly.entity_id
_entity_poly.type
_entity_poly.pdbx_seq_one_letter_code
_entity_poly.pdbx_strand_id
1 'polypeptide(L)'
;MAALGGRVTTYGKKKTQIISVHTDIVNQAQTEISLSPLPKLANTKRPVLRTKLSNDITNLPLTPLPSSRVKGKSKAIIEDSPNSSPEIIFKARKVPRPGKIIIPKSPSPSKSVRKIPEVIIHTKSNTKKGKNLDGLTSQFKKIITIEDSPEPEETPLIPEEDPQIALNELLNICSSINVSPFSDFLAQGQLPEYDTIKKVGEASYSEVFGLACENEVKHVLKVIPLLSSTLSSASAGENRVLPDCSRVQDVKREIEVTKRMSQVPGGGFVDYIGAYVVEGPYPERLLAEWDLYKGTEGSSSIRPSALPESQKYCLLVLSNAGTDLETFKFSQSTGWAQATGIFWQLVSSLSRAEQWTQFEHRDLHEGQILIQPYTCSSNDSNIAGEDIENYLNHSTSGLTVTIIDFGLSRLTLPNQIESIWTELPKEVYEGKGSQWDLYRSLKIKIESENEGKGWKGFNPITNVMWLHYILKYMISKLRQPKQPTRRSSRLNLIYQKEEKAFLLLNSIEKLLSFSVGFDNGIIKRKGLRGEIEYEKEDSLNSSQDVFRFGEKQGWIKSSL
;
A
#
# COMPACT_ATOMS: atom_id res chain seq x y z
N MET A 1 -15.46 29.40 -20.65
CA MET A 1 -14.34 29.66 -19.70
C MET A 1 -14.86 29.75 -18.27
N ALA A 2 -15.21 28.60 -17.70
CA ALA A 2 -15.33 28.37 -16.25
C ALA A 2 -14.94 26.89 -16.07
N ALA A 3 -13.99 26.59 -15.18
CA ALA A 3 -13.47 25.24 -15.05
C ALA A 3 -14.43 24.36 -14.24
N LEU A 4 -14.85 23.23 -14.82
CA LEU A 4 -15.52 22.15 -14.11
C LEU A 4 -14.48 21.46 -13.22
N GLY A 5 -14.46 21.83 -11.94
CA GLY A 5 -13.53 21.29 -10.96
C GLY A 5 -14.19 20.23 -10.09
N GLY A 6 -13.96 18.95 -10.39
CA GLY A 6 -14.24 17.87 -9.45
C GLY A 6 -13.47 18.07 -8.14
N ARG A 7 -14.12 17.81 -7.00
CA ARG A 7 -13.46 17.92 -5.69
C ARG A 7 -12.78 16.62 -5.32
N VAL A 8 -11.47 16.56 -5.51
CA VAL A 8 -10.63 15.51 -4.93
C VAL A 8 -10.39 15.82 -3.46
N THR A 9 -10.79 14.91 -2.56
CA THR A 9 -10.42 14.98 -1.15
C THR A 9 -9.44 13.86 -0.82
N THR A 10 -8.27 14.24 -0.29
CA THR A 10 -7.23 13.30 0.15
C THR A 10 -7.29 13.13 1.66
N TYR A 11 -7.35 11.89 2.11
CA TYR A 11 -7.41 11.54 3.53
C TYR A 11 -6.31 10.55 3.91
N GLY A 12 -5.82 10.66 5.15
CA GLY A 12 -4.87 9.72 5.75
C GLY A 12 -3.63 10.38 6.39
N LYS A 13 -2.84 9.56 7.11
CA LYS A 13 -1.54 9.98 7.66
C LYS A 13 -0.53 10.14 6.50
N LYS A 14 0.63 10.78 6.73
CA LYS A 14 1.65 11.15 5.70
C LYS A 14 2.20 10.05 4.76
N LYS A 15 1.69 8.82 4.79
CA LYS A 15 2.16 7.67 3.98
C LYS A 15 1.05 6.95 3.21
N THR A 16 -0.18 6.95 3.72
CA THR A 16 -1.35 6.40 3.04
C THR A 16 -2.29 7.55 2.69
N GLN A 17 -2.49 7.79 1.39
CA GLN A 17 -3.50 8.74 0.90
C GLN A 17 -4.56 7.93 0.18
N ILE A 18 -5.72 7.77 0.80
CA ILE A 18 -6.90 7.21 0.14
C ILE A 18 -7.60 8.38 -0.58
N ILE A 19 -7.99 8.15 -1.83
CA ILE A 19 -8.72 9.11 -2.66
C ILE A 19 -10.19 8.66 -2.70
N SER A 20 -11.10 9.53 -2.26
CA SER A 20 -12.54 9.43 -2.54
C SER A 20 -12.88 10.47 -3.62
N VAL A 21 -13.72 10.08 -4.59
CA VAL A 21 -14.18 10.94 -5.69
C VAL A 21 -15.69 10.85 -5.81
N HIS A 22 -16.33 12.01 -5.87
CA HIS A 22 -17.74 12.14 -6.17
C HIS A 22 -17.93 12.25 -7.70
N THR A 23 -18.66 11.30 -8.28
CA THR A 23 -18.95 11.28 -9.71
C THR A 23 -20.23 12.07 -10.00
N ASP A 24 -20.09 13.38 -10.25
CA ASP A 24 -21.22 14.24 -10.65
C ASP A 24 -21.64 13.94 -12.10
N ILE A 25 -22.58 13.00 -12.30
CA ILE A 25 -23.24 12.79 -13.59
C ILE A 25 -24.49 13.68 -13.65
N VAL A 26 -24.39 14.81 -14.38
CA VAL A 26 -25.51 15.74 -14.59
C VAL A 26 -26.20 15.43 -15.91
N ASN A 27 -27.41 14.85 -15.84
CA ASN A 27 -28.28 14.69 -17.00
C ASN A 27 -28.80 16.06 -17.49
N GLN A 28 -28.49 16.44 -18.73
CA GLN A 28 -29.04 17.63 -19.38
C GLN A 28 -30.42 17.32 -20.00
N ALA A 29 -31.49 17.61 -19.26
CA ALA A 29 -32.82 17.76 -19.85
C ALA A 29 -33.00 19.20 -20.35
N GLN A 30 -33.06 19.40 -21.67
CA GLN A 30 -33.37 20.69 -22.26
C GLN A 30 -34.84 21.06 -22.01
N THR A 31 -35.09 22.25 -21.47
CA THR A 31 -36.40 22.91 -21.58
C THR A 31 -36.20 24.43 -21.60
N GLU A 32 -36.56 25.05 -22.73
CA GLU A 32 -36.45 26.50 -22.93
C GLU A 32 -37.60 27.24 -22.26
N ILE A 33 -37.32 28.17 -21.34
CA ILE A 33 -38.17 29.35 -21.09
C ILE A 33 -37.28 30.58 -20.85
N SER A 34 -37.60 31.68 -21.52
CA SER A 34 -36.90 32.97 -21.44
C SER A 34 -37.66 33.96 -20.54
N LEU A 35 -36.94 34.77 -19.74
CA LEU A 35 -36.97 36.26 -19.80
C LEU A 35 -36.37 36.98 -18.56
N SER A 36 -35.52 37.97 -18.86
CA SER A 36 -35.31 39.26 -18.15
C SER A 36 -34.41 39.37 -16.86
N PRO A 37 -33.77 40.54 -16.58
CA PRO A 37 -32.52 40.60 -15.81
C PRO A 37 -32.43 41.65 -14.65
N LEU A 38 -31.25 41.69 -13.99
CA LEU A 38 -30.68 42.70 -13.05
C LEU A 38 -31.04 42.59 -11.55
N PRO A 39 -30.22 43.14 -10.61
CA PRO A 39 -28.96 43.90 -10.77
C PRO A 39 -27.73 43.33 -10.01
N LYS A 40 -26.56 43.96 -10.25
CA LYS A 40 -25.25 43.67 -9.63
C LYS A 40 -25.14 44.26 -8.21
N LEU A 41 -24.41 43.61 -7.29
CA LEU A 41 -23.91 44.26 -6.06
C LEU A 41 -22.46 43.88 -5.70
N ALA A 42 -21.83 44.79 -4.95
CA ALA A 42 -20.39 45.04 -4.84
C ALA A 42 -19.48 43.93 -4.25
N ASN A 43 -18.21 44.00 -4.71
CA ASN A 43 -17.04 43.40 -4.05
C ASN A 43 -16.94 43.79 -2.56
N THR A 44 -16.77 42.80 -1.68
CA THR A 44 -16.12 43.03 -0.37
C THR A 44 -15.00 42.01 -0.15
N LYS A 45 -13.82 42.50 0.24
CA LYS A 45 -12.61 41.69 0.43
C LYS A 45 -12.69 40.95 1.76
N ARG A 46 -12.49 39.63 1.77
CA ARG A 46 -12.25 38.87 3.01
C ARG A 46 -10.84 39.20 3.56
N PRO A 47 -10.67 39.44 4.87
CA PRO A 47 -9.35 39.63 5.47
C PRO A 47 -8.59 38.31 5.62
N VAL A 48 -7.26 38.39 5.53
CA VAL A 48 -6.35 37.26 5.70
C VAL A 48 -6.11 37.01 7.19
N LEU A 49 -6.54 35.86 7.72
CA LEU A 49 -6.15 35.43 9.06
C LEU A 49 -4.81 34.69 9.03
N ARG A 50 -3.80 35.31 9.65
CA ARG A 50 -2.50 34.69 9.96
C ARG A 50 -2.65 33.83 11.22
N THR A 51 -2.34 32.55 11.15
CA THR A 51 -2.09 31.73 12.36
C THR A 51 -0.61 31.80 12.73
N LYS A 52 -0.34 32.01 14.03
CA LYS A 52 1.01 32.18 14.58
C LYS A 52 1.61 30.81 14.95
N LEU A 53 2.93 30.77 14.90
CA LEU A 53 3.76 29.72 15.49
C LEU A 53 3.74 29.85 17.03
N SER A 54 3.56 28.74 17.76
CA SER A 54 3.86 28.64 19.19
C SER A 54 4.42 27.26 19.52
N ASN A 55 5.59 27.24 20.16
CA ASN A 55 6.20 26.06 20.75
C ASN A 55 5.80 25.92 22.22
N ASP A 56 6.32 24.85 22.84
CA ASP A 56 6.37 24.50 24.26
C ASP A 56 5.19 23.64 24.77
N ILE A 57 5.37 22.61 25.61
CA ILE A 57 6.42 21.59 25.86
C ILE A 57 5.87 20.72 27.02
N THR A 58 6.15 19.42 27.01
CA THR A 58 5.94 18.42 28.10
C THR A 58 4.55 18.25 28.75
N ASN A 59 4.01 17.02 28.63
CA ASN A 59 3.76 16.15 29.79
C ASN A 59 3.66 14.67 29.33
N LEU A 60 4.25 13.76 30.10
CA LEU A 60 4.23 12.30 29.88
C LEU A 60 3.62 11.61 31.11
N PRO A 61 2.65 10.68 30.94
CA PRO A 61 2.24 9.78 32.01
C PRO A 61 3.12 8.53 32.09
N LEU A 62 3.18 7.93 33.28
CA LEU A 62 4.05 6.80 33.64
C LEU A 62 3.47 5.44 33.23
N THR A 63 4.33 4.54 32.73
CA THR A 63 4.04 3.10 32.58
C THR A 63 4.45 2.32 33.84
N PRO A 64 3.59 1.44 34.39
CA PRO A 64 3.99 0.47 35.40
C PRO A 64 4.63 -0.78 34.77
N LEU A 65 5.67 -1.31 35.41
CA LEU A 65 6.27 -2.63 35.10
C LEU A 65 5.78 -3.69 36.12
N PRO A 66 5.72 -4.98 35.72
CA PRO A 66 4.99 -6.01 36.46
C PRO A 66 5.75 -6.61 37.65
N SER A 67 5.00 -7.25 38.55
CA SER A 67 5.50 -7.97 39.72
C SER A 67 6.24 -9.27 39.36
N SER A 68 7.37 -9.51 40.03
CA SER A 68 8.17 -10.73 39.86
C SER A 68 7.62 -11.91 40.67
N ARG A 69 7.53 -13.09 40.04
CA ARG A 69 7.24 -14.34 40.74
C ARG A 69 8.44 -14.78 41.59
N VAL A 70 8.16 -15.14 42.84
CA VAL A 70 9.13 -15.73 43.78
C VAL A 70 9.41 -17.19 43.41
N LYS A 71 10.69 -17.60 43.43
CA LYS A 71 11.12 -18.98 43.68
C LYS A 71 12.13 -18.96 44.82
N GLY A 72 11.76 -19.53 45.96
CA GLY A 72 12.60 -19.50 47.16
C GLY A 72 13.74 -20.53 47.14
N LYS A 73 14.83 -20.20 47.85
CA LYS A 73 15.72 -21.18 48.48
C LYS A 73 16.16 -20.69 49.87
N SER A 74 15.89 -21.55 50.83
CA SER A 74 16.32 -21.64 52.22
C SER A 74 17.66 -21.00 52.60
N LYS A 75 17.72 -20.26 53.73
CA LYS A 75 18.16 -20.79 55.04
C LYS A 75 18.30 -19.72 56.15
N ALA A 76 18.05 -20.18 57.38
CA ALA A 76 18.59 -19.73 58.68
C ALA A 76 18.24 -18.31 59.21
N ILE A 77 17.66 -18.34 60.41
CA ILE A 77 17.40 -17.23 61.33
C ILE A 77 18.58 -17.15 62.32
N ILE A 78 19.08 -15.94 62.61
CA ILE A 78 19.64 -15.55 63.92
C ILE A 78 19.20 -14.11 64.19
N GLU A 79 18.74 -13.83 65.40
CA GLU A 79 18.35 -12.51 65.88
C GLU A 79 19.57 -11.71 66.37
N ASP A 80 19.54 -10.37 66.23
CA ASP A 80 19.74 -9.45 67.37
C ASP A 80 19.66 -7.97 66.93
N SER A 81 19.28 -7.11 67.87
CA SER A 81 19.28 -5.63 67.82
C SER A 81 19.98 -5.11 69.09
N PRO A 82 20.18 -3.79 69.35
CA PRO A 82 19.92 -2.57 68.55
C PRO A 82 21.14 -1.60 68.52
N ASN A 83 20.88 -0.31 68.29
CA ASN A 83 21.72 0.89 68.57
C ASN A 83 23.02 1.13 67.77
N SER A 84 22.97 2.10 66.84
CA SER A 84 23.38 3.49 67.13
C SER A 84 23.46 4.35 65.85
N SER A 85 23.02 5.61 65.95
CA SER A 85 23.36 6.66 64.97
C SER A 85 24.61 7.40 65.44
N PRO A 86 25.48 7.84 64.51
CA PRO A 86 25.77 9.28 64.46
C PRO A 86 25.89 9.85 63.03
N GLU A 87 26.20 11.14 62.97
CA GLU A 87 25.94 12.04 61.83
C GLU A 87 26.99 12.05 60.69
N ILE A 88 26.47 12.35 59.50
CA ILE A 88 27.00 13.29 58.47
C ILE A 88 28.53 13.45 58.34
N ILE A 89 29.11 12.92 57.25
CA ILE A 89 30.12 13.66 56.44
C ILE A 89 29.92 13.37 54.95
N PHE A 90 29.48 14.36 54.17
CA PHE A 90 29.54 14.30 52.69
C PHE A 90 30.98 14.54 52.21
N LYS A 91 31.58 13.57 51.53
CA LYS A 91 32.82 13.75 50.75
C LYS A 91 32.54 13.69 49.25
N ALA A 92 32.50 14.85 48.61
CA ALA A 92 32.33 14.97 47.17
C ALA A 92 33.55 14.41 46.41
N ARG A 93 33.31 13.51 45.44
CA ARG A 93 34.38 12.97 44.55
C ARG A 93 34.42 13.74 43.24
N LYS A 94 35.61 14.27 42.91
CA LYS A 94 35.87 15.16 41.76
C LYS A 94 35.76 14.44 40.42
N VAL A 95 35.17 15.11 39.42
CA VAL A 95 35.23 14.74 38.00
C VAL A 95 36.40 15.47 37.33
N PRO A 96 37.26 14.82 36.54
CA PRO A 96 38.35 15.49 35.83
C PRO A 96 37.91 16.07 34.48
N ARG A 97 38.35 17.31 34.20
CA ARG A 97 38.45 17.92 32.85
C ARG A 97 39.80 18.64 32.74
N PRO A 98 40.50 18.50 31.60
CA PRO A 98 41.21 19.62 30.97
C PRO A 98 40.82 19.73 29.48
N GLY A 99 40.96 20.86 28.78
CA GLY A 99 41.42 22.19 29.17
C GLY A 99 41.04 23.22 28.07
N LYS A 100 41.12 24.51 28.39
CA LYS A 100 40.65 25.64 27.53
C LYS A 100 41.86 26.39 26.94
N ILE A 101 41.76 26.92 25.72
CA ILE A 101 42.68 27.95 25.18
C ILE A 101 41.85 29.20 24.79
N ILE A 102 42.52 30.36 24.76
CA ILE A 102 41.98 31.70 25.03
C ILE A 102 41.64 32.49 23.74
N ILE A 103 40.66 33.40 23.83
CA ILE A 103 40.25 34.34 22.79
C ILE A 103 40.56 35.79 23.25
N PRO A 104 41.17 36.66 22.42
CA PRO A 104 41.12 38.12 22.56
C PRO A 104 39.96 38.76 21.77
N LYS A 105 39.44 39.90 22.24
CA LYS A 105 38.26 40.59 21.68
C LYS A 105 38.60 41.71 20.67
N SER A 106 37.56 42.10 19.92
CA SER A 106 37.47 43.15 18.89
C SER A 106 37.77 44.59 19.37
N PRO A 107 37.79 45.56 18.44
CA PRO A 107 36.70 46.56 18.45
C PRO A 107 36.13 46.97 17.07
N SER A 108 34.88 47.44 17.05
CA SER A 108 34.22 48.15 15.94
C SER A 108 34.31 49.67 16.14
N PRO A 109 34.13 50.53 15.10
CA PRO A 109 32.80 50.93 14.59
C PRO A 109 32.82 51.05 13.03
N SER A 110 31.95 51.75 12.26
CA SER A 110 30.82 52.67 12.52
C SER A 110 29.66 52.52 11.51
N LYS A 111 29.43 53.48 10.58
CA LYS A 111 28.37 53.56 9.55
C LYS A 111 28.79 54.48 8.39
N SER A 112 28.43 54.18 7.14
CA SER A 112 28.13 55.22 6.11
C SER A 112 27.34 54.65 4.91
N VAL A 113 26.61 55.54 4.21
CA VAL A 113 25.71 55.28 3.08
C VAL A 113 26.19 56.05 1.85
N ARG A 114 26.06 55.49 0.62
CA ARG A 114 25.91 56.11 -0.74
C ARG A 114 26.58 55.20 -1.79
N LYS A 115 25.89 54.69 -2.82
CA LYS A 115 25.33 55.27 -4.08
C LYS A 115 26.18 54.84 -5.30
N ILE A 116 25.48 54.72 -6.43
CA ILE A 116 25.88 54.18 -7.74
C ILE A 116 26.95 55.07 -8.43
N PRO A 117 27.77 54.50 -9.34
CA PRO A 117 27.89 55.11 -10.67
C PRO A 117 27.61 54.10 -11.80
N GLU A 118 26.88 54.57 -12.82
CA GLU A 118 26.76 53.91 -14.13
C GLU A 118 28.10 54.03 -14.87
N VAL A 119 28.43 53.03 -15.71
CA VAL A 119 29.42 53.21 -16.78
C VAL A 119 28.85 52.66 -18.08
N ILE A 120 28.82 53.54 -19.07
CA ILE A 120 28.33 53.36 -20.43
C ILE A 120 29.27 52.43 -21.22
N ILE A 121 28.74 51.47 -21.98
CA ILE A 121 29.52 50.73 -22.99
C ILE A 121 29.02 51.12 -24.39
N HIS A 122 29.97 51.52 -25.24
CA HIS A 122 29.71 52.07 -26.56
C HIS A 122 29.35 50.99 -27.60
N THR A 123 28.49 51.39 -28.55
CA THR A 123 28.31 50.69 -29.81
C THR A 123 29.44 51.03 -30.80
N LYS A 124 30.01 50.02 -31.45
CA LYS A 124 30.36 50.07 -32.89
C LYS A 124 30.72 48.69 -33.46
N SER A 125 30.42 48.55 -34.75
CA SER A 125 30.45 47.32 -35.54
C SER A 125 31.78 47.07 -36.25
N ASN A 126 32.14 45.80 -36.50
CA ASN A 126 32.44 45.33 -37.87
C ASN A 126 32.54 43.80 -38.08
N THR A 127 31.56 43.27 -38.82
CA THR A 127 31.63 42.37 -40.01
C THR A 127 32.47 41.07 -40.11
N LYS A 128 31.76 40.00 -40.58
CA LYS A 128 32.18 38.79 -41.36
C LYS A 128 32.97 37.68 -40.61
N LYS A 129 32.53 36.42 -40.56
CA LYS A 129 31.92 35.55 -41.60
C LYS A 129 30.91 34.55 -40.99
N GLY A 130 29.88 34.17 -41.74
CA GLY A 130 28.84 33.22 -41.28
C GLY A 130 29.06 31.76 -41.69
N LYS A 131 28.33 30.86 -41.01
CA LYS A 131 27.93 29.53 -41.47
C LYS A 131 26.46 29.30 -41.09
N ASN A 132 25.72 28.56 -41.92
CA ASN A 132 24.26 28.47 -41.91
C ASN A 132 23.64 27.98 -40.59
N LEU A 133 22.49 28.55 -40.24
CA LEU A 133 21.56 28.03 -39.22
C LEU A 133 20.11 27.94 -39.76
N ASP A 134 19.94 27.66 -41.05
CA ASP A 134 18.60 27.55 -41.68
C ASP A 134 18.01 26.13 -41.65
N GLY A 135 18.62 25.21 -40.89
CA GLY A 135 18.18 23.81 -40.76
C GLY A 135 17.30 23.49 -39.55
N LEU A 136 17.18 24.41 -38.58
CA LEU A 136 16.52 24.15 -37.29
C LEU A 136 15.17 24.86 -37.11
N THR A 137 14.85 25.85 -37.94
CA THR A 137 13.60 26.64 -37.81
C THR A 137 12.43 26.05 -38.62
N SER A 138 12.70 25.09 -39.50
CA SER A 138 11.71 24.42 -40.36
C SER A 138 11.09 23.16 -39.73
N GLN A 139 11.77 22.50 -38.78
CA GLN A 139 11.18 21.40 -38.00
C GLN A 139 10.25 21.90 -36.87
N PHE A 140 10.55 23.03 -36.23
CA PHE A 140 9.70 23.59 -35.17
C PHE A 140 8.46 24.33 -35.67
N LYS A 141 8.34 24.63 -36.97
CA LYS A 141 7.15 25.26 -37.58
C LYS A 141 6.09 24.27 -38.08
N LYS A 142 6.32 22.95 -37.93
CA LYS A 142 5.34 21.89 -38.26
C LYS A 142 4.66 21.26 -37.04
N ILE A 143 4.94 21.77 -35.84
CA ILE A 143 4.48 21.23 -34.55
C ILE A 143 3.42 22.12 -33.88
N ILE A 144 3.09 23.28 -34.47
CA ILE A 144 2.04 24.18 -33.99
C ILE A 144 1.15 24.61 -35.17
N THR A 145 0.35 23.66 -35.66
CA THR A 145 -0.95 23.95 -36.26
C THR A 145 -1.98 23.39 -35.28
N ILE A 146 -2.76 24.28 -34.67
CA ILE A 146 -3.94 23.89 -33.91
C ILE A 146 -5.02 23.65 -34.94
N GLU A 147 -5.17 22.39 -35.37
CA GLU A 147 -6.39 21.94 -36.05
C GLU A 147 -7.45 21.67 -34.97
N ASP A 148 -8.72 21.84 -35.36
CA ASP A 148 -9.84 21.94 -34.44
C ASP A 148 -10.00 20.72 -33.53
N SER A 149 -10.56 20.97 -32.35
CA SER A 149 -10.92 19.92 -31.39
C SER A 149 -11.76 18.86 -32.10
N PRO A 150 -11.43 17.56 -32.01
CA PRO A 150 -12.39 16.54 -32.38
C PRO A 150 -13.66 16.75 -31.54
N GLU A 151 -14.81 16.52 -32.16
CA GLU A 151 -16.08 16.41 -31.46
C GLU A 151 -15.95 15.36 -30.34
N PRO A 152 -16.69 15.49 -29.22
CA PRO A 152 -16.65 14.47 -28.19
C PRO A 152 -17.10 13.15 -28.82
N GLU A 153 -16.20 12.17 -28.89
CA GLU A 153 -16.58 10.80 -29.20
C GLU A 153 -17.67 10.40 -28.22
N GLU A 154 -18.87 10.13 -28.72
CA GLU A 154 -19.94 9.55 -27.93
C GLU A 154 -19.41 8.21 -27.42
N THR A 155 -19.00 8.17 -26.14
CA THR A 155 -18.69 6.92 -25.47
C THR A 155 -19.89 6.00 -25.67
N PRO A 156 -19.73 4.83 -26.32
CA PRO A 156 -20.87 3.98 -26.63
C PRO A 156 -21.61 3.72 -25.33
N LEU A 157 -22.91 4.02 -25.34
CA LEU A 157 -23.81 3.77 -24.22
C LEU A 157 -23.79 2.26 -23.97
N ILE A 158 -22.90 1.82 -23.08
CA ILE A 158 -22.98 0.51 -22.46
C ILE A 158 -24.41 0.43 -21.92
N PRO A 159 -25.22 -0.57 -22.31
CA PRO A 159 -26.59 -0.67 -21.80
C PRO A 159 -26.53 -0.60 -20.28
N GLU A 160 -27.27 0.33 -19.66
CA GLU A 160 -27.39 0.31 -18.21
C GLU A 160 -28.03 -1.01 -17.83
N GLU A 161 -27.21 -1.94 -17.33
CA GLU A 161 -27.67 -3.24 -16.91
C GLU A 161 -28.69 -3.07 -15.79
N ASP A 162 -29.79 -3.81 -15.90
CA ASP A 162 -30.83 -3.84 -14.87
C ASP A 162 -30.18 -4.16 -13.50
N PRO A 163 -30.23 -3.24 -12.52
CA PRO A 163 -29.63 -3.45 -11.21
C PRO A 163 -30.11 -4.73 -10.52
N GLN A 164 -31.34 -5.20 -10.83
CA GLN A 164 -31.86 -6.44 -10.31
C GLN A 164 -31.24 -7.67 -10.96
N ILE A 165 -30.90 -7.63 -12.27
CA ILE A 165 -30.17 -8.70 -12.94
C ILE A 165 -28.77 -8.81 -12.34
N ALA A 166 -28.04 -7.70 -12.23
CA ALA A 166 -26.70 -7.67 -11.63
C ALA A 166 -26.72 -8.19 -10.17
N LEU A 167 -27.73 -7.80 -9.38
CA LEU A 167 -27.91 -8.28 -8.00
C LEU A 167 -28.18 -9.79 -7.96
N ASN A 168 -29.03 -10.32 -8.84
CA ASN A 168 -29.30 -11.75 -8.95
C ASN A 168 -28.04 -12.54 -9.33
N GLU A 169 -27.20 -12.01 -10.23
CA GLU A 169 -25.91 -12.62 -10.57
C GLU A 169 -24.93 -12.67 -9.39
N LEU A 170 -24.87 -11.60 -8.58
CA LEU A 170 -24.07 -11.58 -7.35
C LEU A 170 -24.58 -12.62 -6.34
N LEU A 171 -25.91 -12.71 -6.15
CA LEU A 171 -26.54 -13.69 -5.26
C LEU A 171 -26.25 -15.15 -5.71
N ASN A 172 -26.17 -15.41 -7.01
CA ASN A 172 -25.86 -16.74 -7.56
C ASN A 172 -24.44 -17.23 -7.27
N ILE A 173 -23.46 -16.34 -7.03
CA ILE A 173 -22.08 -16.72 -6.68
C ILE A 173 -21.80 -16.71 -5.17
N CYS A 174 -22.64 -15.98 -4.42
CA CYS A 174 -22.63 -15.91 -2.95
C CYS A 174 -22.94 -17.27 -2.31
N SER A 175 -22.67 -17.38 -1.01
CA SER A 175 -23.03 -18.52 -0.17
C SER A 175 -24.55 -18.58 0.14
N SER A 176 -25.30 -17.51 -0.15
CA SER A 176 -26.76 -17.42 -0.03
C SER A 176 -27.33 -16.70 -1.25
N ILE A 177 -28.41 -17.25 -1.81
CA ILE A 177 -29.18 -16.65 -2.91
C ILE A 177 -30.18 -15.57 -2.44
N ASN A 178 -30.33 -15.37 -1.13
CA ASN A 178 -31.28 -14.43 -0.55
C ASN A 178 -30.58 -13.22 0.10
N VAL A 179 -31.13 -12.03 -0.12
CA VAL A 179 -30.79 -10.83 0.67
C VAL A 179 -31.38 -10.97 2.06
N SER A 180 -30.57 -10.79 3.11
CA SER A 180 -31.01 -10.90 4.52
C SER A 180 -30.99 -9.54 5.23
N PRO A 181 -31.83 -9.29 6.26
CA PRO A 181 -31.69 -8.10 7.09
C PRO A 181 -30.31 -8.07 7.77
N PHE A 182 -29.59 -6.95 7.71
CA PHE A 182 -28.19 -6.89 8.13
C PHE A 182 -28.02 -7.18 9.64
N SER A 183 -28.84 -6.56 10.49
CA SER A 183 -28.81 -6.81 11.95
C SER A 183 -29.10 -8.27 12.30
N ASP A 184 -30.09 -8.90 11.65
CA ASP A 184 -30.49 -10.28 11.91
C ASP A 184 -29.41 -11.26 11.40
N PHE A 185 -28.83 -10.99 10.23
CA PHE A 185 -27.75 -11.81 9.67
C PHE A 185 -26.49 -11.75 10.56
N LEU A 186 -26.19 -10.63 11.19
CA LEU A 186 -25.11 -10.56 12.18
C LEU A 186 -25.40 -11.36 13.46
N ALA A 187 -26.66 -11.57 13.83
CA ALA A 187 -27.03 -12.29 15.06
C ALA A 187 -27.27 -13.80 14.84
N GLN A 188 -27.79 -14.18 13.67
CA GLN A 188 -28.32 -15.52 13.38
C GLN A 188 -27.93 -16.05 11.99
N GLY A 189 -27.17 -15.27 11.21
CA GLY A 189 -26.73 -15.65 9.87
C GLY A 189 -25.63 -16.70 9.86
N GLN A 190 -25.26 -17.13 8.65
CA GLN A 190 -24.29 -18.21 8.42
C GLN A 190 -22.83 -17.75 8.54
N LEU A 191 -22.52 -16.89 9.51
CA LEU A 191 -21.14 -16.54 9.83
C LEU A 191 -20.48 -17.66 10.65
N PRO A 192 -19.14 -17.79 10.61
CA PRO A 192 -18.39 -18.57 11.59
C PRO A 192 -18.72 -18.11 13.02
N GLU A 193 -18.55 -18.97 14.02
CA GLU A 193 -18.81 -18.63 15.43
C GLU A 193 -17.79 -17.59 15.95
N TYR A 194 -18.26 -16.58 16.69
CA TYR A 194 -17.42 -15.57 17.33
C TYR A 194 -18.09 -15.01 18.60
N ASP A 195 -17.27 -14.70 19.61
CA ASP A 195 -17.70 -14.04 20.85
C ASP A 195 -17.78 -12.52 20.67
N THR A 196 -16.84 -11.96 19.91
CA THR A 196 -16.68 -10.51 19.73
C THR A 196 -16.37 -10.17 18.28
N ILE A 197 -16.82 -8.99 17.86
CA ILE A 197 -16.48 -8.39 16.58
C ILE A 197 -15.71 -7.09 16.85
N LYS A 198 -14.62 -6.85 16.13
CA LYS A 198 -13.75 -5.67 16.33
C LYS A 198 -13.36 -5.05 15.01
N LYS A 199 -13.28 -3.72 14.87
CA LYS A 199 -12.74 -3.14 13.63
C LYS A 199 -11.22 -3.39 13.58
N VAL A 200 -10.74 -3.98 12.49
CA VAL A 200 -9.32 -4.34 12.29
C VAL A 200 -8.64 -3.53 11.19
N GLY A 201 -9.40 -2.92 10.28
CA GLY A 201 -8.85 -2.07 9.24
C GLY A 201 -9.91 -1.34 8.43
N GLU A 202 -9.44 -0.47 7.54
CA GLU A 202 -10.22 0.14 6.45
C GLU A 202 -9.56 -0.21 5.12
N ALA A 203 -10.36 -0.46 4.08
CA ALA A 203 -9.89 -0.74 2.73
C ALA A 203 -10.61 0.16 1.74
N SER A 204 -10.13 0.22 0.50
CA SER A 204 -10.82 0.95 -0.56
C SER A 204 -12.28 0.48 -0.65
N TYR A 205 -13.22 1.41 -0.58
CA TYR A 205 -14.67 1.16 -0.67
C TYR A 205 -15.25 0.22 0.41
N SER A 206 -14.55 -0.07 1.52
CA SER A 206 -15.03 -1.07 2.49
C SER A 206 -14.45 -0.98 3.89
N GLU A 207 -15.17 -1.55 4.85
CA GLU A 207 -14.83 -1.58 6.27
C GLU A 207 -14.53 -3.02 6.71
N VAL A 208 -13.45 -3.26 7.47
CA VAL A 208 -13.00 -4.63 7.80
C VAL A 208 -13.05 -4.89 9.30
N PHE A 209 -13.80 -5.93 9.69
CA PHE A 209 -13.98 -6.34 11.08
C PHE A 209 -13.45 -7.75 11.33
N GLY A 210 -12.67 -7.93 12.40
CA GLY A 210 -12.25 -9.25 12.88
C GLY A 210 -13.38 -9.93 13.68
N LEU A 211 -13.69 -11.17 13.31
CA LEU A 211 -14.53 -12.09 14.08
C LEU A 211 -13.62 -12.88 15.03
N ALA A 212 -13.78 -12.66 16.33
CA ALA A 212 -12.90 -13.21 17.35
C ALA A 212 -13.60 -14.18 18.30
N CYS A 213 -12.98 -15.35 18.48
CA CYS A 213 -13.35 -16.40 19.41
C CYS A 213 -12.19 -16.60 20.40
N GLU A 214 -12.48 -16.77 21.69
CA GLU A 214 -11.47 -16.87 22.78
C GLU A 214 -10.50 -15.66 22.84
N ASN A 215 -10.93 -14.49 22.37
CA ASN A 215 -10.14 -13.26 22.13
C ASN A 215 -9.16 -13.28 20.94
N GLU A 216 -9.09 -14.36 20.16
CA GLU A 216 -8.27 -14.43 18.95
C GLU A 216 -9.13 -14.21 17.69
N VAL A 217 -8.73 -13.31 16.80
CA VAL A 217 -9.42 -13.10 15.51
C VAL A 217 -9.13 -14.30 14.61
N LYS A 218 -10.15 -15.08 14.27
CA LYS A 218 -10.03 -16.26 13.38
C LYS A 218 -10.43 -15.94 11.94
N HIS A 219 -11.41 -15.07 11.76
CA HIS A 219 -11.91 -14.66 10.46
C HIS A 219 -12.02 -13.14 10.38
N VAL A 220 -12.08 -12.60 9.17
CA VAL A 220 -12.38 -11.19 8.90
C VAL A 220 -13.61 -11.06 8.02
N LEU A 221 -14.38 -10.00 8.27
CA LEU A 221 -15.62 -9.62 7.60
C LEU A 221 -15.38 -8.28 6.90
N LYS A 222 -15.22 -8.30 5.57
CA LYS A 222 -15.16 -7.11 4.71
C LYS A 222 -16.59 -6.71 4.36
N VAL A 223 -17.01 -5.53 4.80
CA VAL A 223 -18.35 -4.96 4.58
C VAL A 223 -18.28 -3.96 3.43
N ILE A 224 -18.86 -4.32 2.29
CA ILE A 224 -18.78 -3.56 1.03
C ILE A 224 -20.16 -2.97 0.72
N PRO A 225 -20.40 -1.65 0.86
CA PRO A 225 -21.63 -1.02 0.40
C PRO A 225 -21.78 -1.13 -1.12
N LEU A 226 -22.93 -1.64 -1.56
CA LEU A 226 -23.26 -1.79 -2.97
C LEU A 226 -23.88 -0.51 -3.53
N LEU A 227 -23.40 -0.08 -4.70
CA LEU A 227 -23.97 1.08 -5.40
C LEU A 227 -25.39 0.75 -5.85
N SER A 228 -26.35 1.58 -5.43
CA SER A 228 -27.77 1.52 -5.81
C SER A 228 -28.12 2.71 -6.69
N SER A 229 -29.00 2.51 -7.68
CA SER A 229 -29.51 3.58 -8.54
C SER A 229 -30.19 4.73 -7.77
N THR A 230 -30.75 4.43 -6.59
CA THR A 230 -31.32 5.43 -5.67
C THR A 230 -30.25 6.34 -5.05
N LEU A 231 -29.03 5.85 -4.85
CA LEU A 231 -27.92 6.65 -4.31
C LEU A 231 -27.35 7.58 -5.38
N SER A 232 -27.14 7.05 -6.60
CA SER A 232 -26.66 7.81 -7.76
C SER A 232 -27.53 9.03 -8.09
N SER A 233 -28.83 8.94 -7.78
CA SER A 233 -29.78 10.03 -7.97
C SER A 233 -29.94 10.94 -6.74
N ALA A 234 -29.80 10.41 -5.52
CA ALA A 234 -29.85 11.21 -4.28
C ALA A 234 -28.60 12.09 -4.08
N SER A 235 -27.41 11.62 -4.44
CA SER A 235 -26.15 12.38 -4.31
C SER A 235 -26.09 13.62 -5.21
N ALA A 236 -26.90 13.67 -6.26
CA ALA A 236 -27.01 14.85 -7.14
C ALA A 236 -27.88 15.99 -6.55
N GLY A 237 -28.72 15.68 -5.55
CA GLY A 237 -29.67 16.64 -4.95
C GLY A 237 -29.24 17.19 -3.59
N GLU A 238 -28.62 16.37 -2.75
CA GLU A 238 -28.13 16.79 -1.43
C GLU A 238 -26.61 16.91 -1.39
N ASN A 239 -26.11 18.01 -0.81
CA ASN A 239 -24.68 18.33 -0.67
C ASN A 239 -24.00 17.48 0.45
N ARG A 240 -24.42 16.22 0.59
CA ARG A 240 -24.09 15.30 1.67
C ARG A 240 -23.00 14.34 1.19
N VAL A 241 -21.85 14.39 1.86
CA VAL A 241 -20.73 13.49 1.58
C VAL A 241 -21.11 12.09 2.08
N LEU A 242 -21.23 11.12 1.17
CA LEU A 242 -21.57 9.72 1.46
C LEU A 242 -20.32 8.82 1.35
N PRO A 243 -20.25 7.69 2.09
CA PRO A 243 -19.23 6.67 1.88
C PRO A 243 -19.25 6.16 0.44
N ASP A 244 -18.06 5.90 -0.12
CA ASP A 244 -17.94 5.37 -1.48
C ASP A 244 -18.58 3.97 -1.56
N CYS A 245 -19.24 3.68 -2.68
CA CYS A 245 -19.99 2.42 -2.91
C CYS A 245 -19.48 1.69 -4.16
N SER A 246 -19.36 0.37 -4.09
CA SER A 246 -18.84 -0.46 -5.20
C SER A 246 -19.95 -0.93 -6.13
N ARG A 247 -19.69 -1.03 -7.44
CA ARG A 247 -20.67 -1.62 -8.37
C ARG A 247 -20.83 -3.11 -8.09
N VAL A 248 -22.05 -3.62 -8.26
CA VAL A 248 -22.38 -5.03 -8.03
C VAL A 248 -21.48 -5.98 -8.85
N GLN A 249 -21.17 -5.62 -10.10
CA GLN A 249 -20.25 -6.39 -10.95
C GLN A 249 -18.81 -6.42 -10.40
N ASP A 250 -18.31 -5.30 -9.85
CA ASP A 250 -16.94 -5.19 -9.35
C ASP A 250 -16.76 -6.13 -8.15
N VAL A 251 -17.75 -6.11 -7.24
CA VAL A 251 -17.83 -7.02 -6.08
C VAL A 251 -18.00 -8.47 -6.52
N LYS A 252 -18.82 -8.74 -7.55
CA LYS A 252 -18.97 -10.08 -8.13
C LYS A 252 -17.63 -10.63 -8.61
N ARG A 253 -16.87 -9.83 -9.39
CA ARG A 253 -15.53 -10.21 -9.87
C ARG A 253 -14.54 -10.39 -8.73
N GLU A 254 -14.56 -9.53 -7.72
CA GLU A 254 -13.71 -9.69 -6.52
C GLU A 254 -13.98 -11.04 -5.82
N ILE A 255 -15.24 -11.42 -5.63
CA ILE A 255 -15.61 -12.72 -5.03
C ILE A 255 -15.16 -13.88 -5.91
N GLU A 256 -15.41 -13.84 -7.22
CA GLU A 256 -15.00 -14.89 -8.17
C GLU A 256 -13.48 -15.09 -8.15
N VAL A 257 -12.71 -14.00 -8.17
CA VAL A 257 -11.24 -14.05 -8.11
C VAL A 257 -10.76 -14.52 -6.75
N THR A 258 -11.32 -14.02 -5.64
CA THR A 258 -10.96 -14.44 -4.28
C THR A 258 -11.21 -15.94 -4.05
N LYS A 259 -12.41 -16.42 -4.41
CA LYS A 259 -12.82 -17.82 -4.32
C LYS A 259 -11.98 -18.74 -5.22
N ARG A 260 -11.47 -18.21 -6.35
CA ARG A 260 -10.55 -18.93 -7.21
C ARG A 260 -9.12 -18.95 -6.64
N MET A 261 -8.63 -17.83 -6.12
CA MET A 261 -7.26 -17.71 -5.60
C MET A 261 -7.05 -18.49 -4.31
N SER A 262 -8.06 -18.61 -3.44
CA SER A 262 -8.02 -19.48 -2.26
C SER A 262 -7.77 -20.96 -2.57
N GLN A 263 -7.95 -21.37 -3.84
CA GLN A 263 -7.78 -22.74 -4.30
C GLN A 263 -6.44 -22.97 -5.03
N VAL A 264 -5.55 -21.97 -5.14
CA VAL A 264 -4.27 -22.10 -5.85
C VAL A 264 -3.46 -23.26 -5.25
N PRO A 265 -3.03 -24.26 -6.05
CA PRO A 265 -2.26 -25.39 -5.57
C PRO A 265 -1.00 -24.95 -4.82
N GLY A 266 -0.87 -25.33 -3.54
CA GLY A 266 0.21 -24.90 -2.65
C GLY A 266 -0.04 -23.60 -1.85
N GLY A 267 -1.22 -22.98 -1.94
CA GLY A 267 -1.63 -21.84 -1.11
C GLY A 267 -0.85 -20.54 -1.37
N GLY A 268 -0.83 -19.64 -0.37
CA GLY A 268 -0.21 -18.30 -0.44
C GLY A 268 -1.17 -17.16 -0.78
N PHE A 269 -2.46 -17.46 -0.94
CA PHE A 269 -3.57 -16.51 -1.08
C PHE A 269 -4.58 -16.75 0.04
N VAL A 270 -5.37 -15.73 0.38
CA VAL A 270 -6.31 -15.82 1.51
C VAL A 270 -7.42 -16.84 1.29
N ASP A 271 -7.78 -17.58 2.35
CA ASP A 271 -8.92 -18.50 2.29
C ASP A 271 -10.24 -17.74 2.21
N TYR A 272 -11.07 -18.15 1.25
CA TYR A 272 -12.45 -17.72 1.12
C TYR A 272 -13.35 -18.59 2.01
N ILE A 273 -14.12 -17.97 2.90
CA ILE A 273 -15.07 -18.66 3.78
C ILE A 273 -16.50 -18.54 3.25
N GLY A 274 -16.92 -17.35 2.84
CA GLY A 274 -18.25 -17.13 2.30
C GLY A 274 -18.52 -15.69 1.88
N ALA A 275 -19.59 -15.49 1.12
CA ALA A 275 -20.08 -14.18 0.71
C ALA A 275 -21.60 -14.12 0.83
N TYR A 276 -22.14 -13.01 1.32
CA TYR A 276 -23.57 -12.83 1.58
C TYR A 276 -24.01 -11.43 1.20
N VAL A 277 -25.25 -11.25 0.75
CA VAL A 277 -25.83 -9.93 0.54
C VAL A 277 -26.83 -9.63 1.66
N VAL A 278 -26.71 -8.44 2.23
CA VAL A 278 -27.59 -7.96 3.31
C VAL A 278 -28.15 -6.59 2.99
N GLU A 279 -29.26 -6.25 3.64
CA GLU A 279 -29.96 -4.97 3.50
C GLU A 279 -30.33 -4.40 4.87
N GLY A 280 -30.22 -3.09 5.04
CA GLY A 280 -30.60 -2.40 6.28
C GLY A 280 -29.70 -1.22 6.63
N PRO A 281 -29.99 -0.50 7.73
CA PRO A 281 -29.05 0.44 8.31
C PRO A 281 -27.77 -0.28 8.78
N TYR A 282 -26.66 0.46 8.84
CA TYR A 282 -25.39 -0.09 9.33
C TYR A 282 -25.49 -0.44 10.83
N PRO A 283 -25.29 -1.70 11.26
CA PRO A 283 -25.59 -2.12 12.62
C PRO A 283 -24.80 -1.36 13.70
N GLU A 284 -25.49 -0.95 14.78
CA GLU A 284 -24.93 -0.10 15.85
C GLU A 284 -23.64 -0.66 16.45
N ARG A 285 -23.56 -1.99 16.64
CA ARG A 285 -22.36 -2.67 17.15
C ARG A 285 -21.12 -2.48 16.25
N LEU A 286 -21.31 -2.42 14.92
CA LEU A 286 -20.22 -2.16 13.98
C LEU A 286 -19.85 -0.67 13.97
N LEU A 287 -20.84 0.22 14.11
CA LEU A 287 -20.62 1.65 14.22
C LEU A 287 -19.83 2.02 15.48
N ALA A 288 -20.08 1.35 16.61
CA ALA A 288 -19.33 1.53 17.84
C ALA A 288 -17.84 1.15 17.69
N GLU A 289 -17.56 0.00 17.06
CA GLU A 289 -16.20 -0.42 16.71
C GLU A 289 -15.52 0.53 15.71
N TRP A 290 -16.29 1.07 14.76
CA TRP A 290 -15.80 2.06 13.82
C TRP A 290 -15.39 3.38 14.50
N ASP A 291 -16.22 3.87 15.43
CA ASP A 291 -15.92 5.08 16.22
C ASP A 291 -14.72 4.86 17.15
N LEU A 292 -14.61 3.68 17.78
CA LEU A 292 -13.47 3.31 18.60
C LEU A 292 -12.17 3.34 17.80
N TYR A 293 -12.14 2.68 16.64
CA TYR A 293 -10.99 2.66 15.74
C TYR A 293 -10.62 4.07 15.24
N LYS A 294 -11.62 4.90 14.89
CA LYS A 294 -11.38 6.29 14.51
C LYS A 294 -10.81 7.13 15.66
N GLY A 295 -11.16 6.83 16.91
CA GLY A 295 -10.62 7.47 18.09
C GLY A 295 -9.17 7.04 18.44
N THR A 296 -8.77 5.82 18.09
CA THR A 296 -7.46 5.24 18.44
C THR A 296 -6.45 5.31 17.30
N GLU A 297 -6.77 4.71 16.16
CA GLU A 297 -5.90 4.63 14.98
C GLU A 297 -6.15 5.80 14.02
N GLY A 298 -7.36 6.36 14.03
CA GLY A 298 -7.83 7.30 13.02
C GLY A 298 -8.48 6.58 11.85
N SER A 299 -9.33 7.28 11.11
CA SER A 299 -9.97 6.74 9.91
C SER A 299 -10.11 7.82 8.85
N SER A 300 -9.82 7.42 7.61
CA SER A 300 -9.96 8.23 6.39
C SER A 300 -11.42 8.30 5.95
N SER A 301 -12.16 7.22 6.21
CA SER A 301 -13.52 6.98 5.72
C SER A 301 -14.57 7.90 6.34
N ILE A 302 -15.67 8.04 5.61
CA ILE A 302 -16.92 8.63 6.09
C ILE A 302 -17.64 7.58 6.94
N ARG A 303 -18.23 7.99 8.08
CA ARG A 303 -18.91 7.06 8.99
C ARG A 303 -20.06 6.35 8.25
N PRO A 304 -20.12 5.00 8.23
CA PRO A 304 -21.12 4.28 7.43
C PRO A 304 -22.59 4.60 7.73
N SER A 305 -22.90 5.15 8.91
CA SER A 305 -24.23 5.67 9.27
C SER A 305 -24.73 6.84 8.42
N ALA A 306 -23.95 7.32 7.46
CA ALA A 306 -24.40 8.29 6.46
C ALA A 306 -25.23 7.65 5.33
N LEU A 307 -25.13 6.33 5.14
CA LEU A 307 -25.88 5.54 4.15
C LEU A 307 -27.35 5.36 4.57
N PRO A 308 -28.30 5.18 3.62
CA PRO A 308 -29.73 5.04 3.88
C PRO A 308 -30.08 3.70 4.53
N GLU A 309 -31.29 3.62 5.13
CA GLU A 309 -31.80 2.39 5.75
C GLU A 309 -32.06 1.26 4.75
N SER A 310 -32.28 1.57 3.47
CA SER A 310 -32.41 0.61 2.36
C SER A 310 -31.07 0.25 1.70
N GLN A 311 -29.95 0.58 2.33
CA GLN A 311 -28.63 0.26 1.80
C GLN A 311 -28.42 -1.26 1.74
N LYS A 312 -27.93 -1.74 0.59
CA LYS A 312 -27.46 -3.12 0.42
C LYS A 312 -25.95 -3.19 0.57
N TYR A 313 -25.46 -4.26 1.19
CA TYR A 313 -24.03 -4.53 1.37
C TYR A 313 -23.71 -5.95 0.96
N CYS A 314 -22.52 -6.16 0.41
CA CYS A 314 -21.91 -7.48 0.38
C CYS A 314 -21.04 -7.67 1.63
N LEU A 315 -21.20 -8.82 2.28
CA LEU A 315 -20.40 -9.30 3.39
C LEU A 315 -19.48 -10.40 2.87
N LEU A 316 -18.19 -10.11 2.74
CA LEU A 316 -17.17 -11.09 2.34
C LEU A 316 -16.41 -11.58 3.58
N VAL A 317 -16.45 -12.89 3.82
CA VAL A 317 -15.84 -13.56 4.97
C VAL A 317 -14.59 -14.31 4.53
N LEU A 318 -13.46 -14.02 5.18
CA LEU A 318 -12.14 -14.57 4.86
C LEU A 318 -11.45 -15.11 6.12
N SER A 319 -10.46 -16.00 5.99
CA SER A 319 -9.56 -16.32 7.11
C SER A 319 -8.75 -15.08 7.53
N ASN A 320 -8.48 -14.95 8.83
CA ASN A 320 -7.45 -14.02 9.30
C ASN A 320 -6.05 -14.59 8.98
N ALA A 321 -5.21 -13.82 8.29
CA ALA A 321 -3.85 -14.22 7.92
C ALA A 321 -2.76 -13.31 8.54
N GLY A 322 -3.07 -12.61 9.63
CA GLY A 322 -2.08 -11.88 10.42
C GLY A 322 -2.07 -10.38 10.15
N THR A 323 -0.86 -9.81 10.02
CA THR A 323 -0.63 -8.36 9.98
C THR A 323 -0.02 -7.96 8.65
N ASP A 324 -0.45 -6.84 8.07
CA ASP A 324 0.03 -6.33 6.78
C ASP A 324 1.52 -5.93 6.81
N LEU A 325 2.16 -5.92 5.64
CA LEU A 325 3.58 -5.58 5.47
C LEU A 325 3.86 -4.07 5.69
N GLU A 326 2.87 -3.18 5.67
CA GLU A 326 3.08 -1.77 6.03
C GLU A 326 3.36 -1.61 7.53
N THR A 327 2.54 -2.27 8.36
CA THR A 327 2.60 -2.21 9.83
C THR A 327 3.54 -3.26 10.44
N PHE A 328 3.89 -4.32 9.70
CA PHE A 328 4.83 -5.36 10.11
C PHE A 328 6.21 -4.80 10.51
N LYS A 329 6.78 -5.36 11.58
CA LYS A 329 8.05 -4.93 12.17
C LYS A 329 9.11 -6.00 12.03
N PHE A 330 9.98 -5.84 11.01
CA PHE A 330 11.16 -6.67 10.81
C PHE A 330 12.03 -6.78 12.08
N SER A 331 12.46 -8.00 12.35
CA SER A 331 13.42 -8.33 13.39
C SER A 331 14.71 -7.54 13.23
N GLN A 332 15.25 -7.00 14.34
CA GLN A 332 16.52 -6.28 14.33
C GLN A 332 17.74 -7.19 14.10
N SER A 333 17.57 -8.51 14.23
CA SER A 333 18.65 -9.51 14.12
C SER A 333 18.48 -10.51 12.98
N THR A 334 17.28 -10.61 12.40
CA THR A 334 16.92 -11.59 11.35
C THR A 334 16.03 -10.96 10.28
N GLY A 335 16.12 -9.64 10.10
CA GLY A 335 15.22 -8.87 9.23
C GLY A 335 15.47 -9.14 7.75
N TRP A 336 16.72 -9.39 7.36
CA TRP A 336 17.05 -9.76 5.97
C TRP A 336 16.59 -11.18 5.65
N ALA A 337 16.78 -12.14 6.55
CA ALA A 337 16.25 -13.50 6.41
C ALA A 337 14.70 -13.50 6.32
N GLN A 338 14.03 -12.68 7.14
CA GLN A 338 12.58 -12.50 7.07
C GLN A 338 12.13 -11.92 5.72
N ALA A 339 12.73 -10.82 5.25
CA ALA A 339 12.39 -10.23 3.96
C ALA A 339 12.69 -11.17 2.78
N THR A 340 13.74 -11.99 2.89
CA THR A 340 14.09 -12.98 1.86
C THR A 340 13.05 -14.09 1.80
N GLY A 341 12.59 -14.60 2.94
CA GLY A 341 11.48 -15.57 2.97
C GLY A 341 10.17 -14.99 2.48
N ILE A 342 9.83 -13.75 2.86
CA ILE A 342 8.63 -13.07 2.37
C ILE A 342 8.66 -12.94 0.84
N PHE A 343 9.78 -12.44 0.29
CA PHE A 343 9.96 -12.28 -1.15
C PHE A 343 9.78 -13.60 -1.91
N TRP A 344 10.43 -14.68 -1.48
CA TRP A 344 10.33 -15.96 -2.20
C TRP A 344 8.98 -16.67 -2.03
N GLN A 345 8.28 -16.49 -0.91
CA GLN A 345 6.90 -16.98 -0.76
C GLN A 345 5.94 -16.23 -1.71
N LEU A 346 6.09 -14.91 -1.88
CA LEU A 346 5.33 -14.12 -2.86
C LEU A 346 5.62 -14.59 -4.30
N VAL A 347 6.90 -14.70 -4.68
CA VAL A 347 7.32 -15.18 -6.01
C VAL A 347 6.74 -16.56 -6.32
N SER A 348 6.81 -17.50 -5.37
CA SER A 348 6.25 -18.85 -5.54
C SER A 348 4.73 -18.82 -5.73
N SER A 349 4.02 -18.02 -4.94
CA SER A 349 2.55 -17.94 -4.98
C SER A 349 2.05 -17.33 -6.28
N LEU A 350 2.65 -16.22 -6.72
CA LEU A 350 2.37 -15.59 -8.00
C LEU A 350 2.74 -16.50 -9.18
N SER A 351 3.90 -17.18 -9.14
CA SER A 351 4.31 -18.14 -10.16
C SER A 351 3.29 -19.26 -10.36
N ARG A 352 2.75 -19.82 -9.26
CA ARG A 352 1.73 -20.88 -9.31
C ARG A 352 0.39 -20.35 -9.84
N ALA A 353 -0.02 -19.13 -9.46
CA ALA A 353 -1.25 -18.51 -9.95
C ALA A 353 -1.18 -18.07 -11.44
N GLU A 354 -0.02 -17.59 -11.89
CA GLU A 354 0.30 -17.30 -13.30
C GLU A 354 0.13 -18.55 -14.16
N GLN A 355 0.75 -19.66 -13.78
CA GLN A 355 0.63 -20.94 -14.50
C GLN A 355 -0.81 -21.48 -14.51
N TRP A 356 -1.53 -21.36 -13.40
CA TRP A 356 -2.81 -22.02 -13.20
C TRP A 356 -4.02 -21.27 -13.77
N THR A 357 -3.95 -19.94 -13.81
CA THR A 357 -5.08 -19.08 -14.21
C THR A 357 -4.67 -17.83 -14.98
N GLN A 358 -3.41 -17.70 -15.43
CA GLN A 358 -2.90 -16.46 -16.03
C GLN A 358 -3.14 -15.25 -15.12
N PHE A 359 -2.86 -15.41 -13.83
CA PHE A 359 -3.15 -14.41 -12.81
C PHE A 359 -2.21 -13.19 -12.88
N GLU A 360 -2.78 -12.00 -12.78
CA GLU A 360 -2.08 -10.74 -12.50
C GLU A 360 -2.72 -10.08 -11.27
N HIS A 361 -1.95 -9.74 -10.24
CA HIS A 361 -2.51 -9.07 -9.07
C HIS A 361 -2.96 -7.64 -9.35
N ARG A 362 -2.15 -6.94 -10.15
CA ARG A 362 -2.28 -5.51 -10.56
C ARG A 362 -2.28 -4.46 -9.45
N ASP A 363 -2.50 -4.84 -8.19
CA ASP A 363 -2.47 -3.93 -7.04
C ASP A 363 -1.72 -4.46 -5.80
N LEU A 364 -0.57 -5.12 -5.98
CA LEU A 364 0.15 -5.79 -4.88
C LEU A 364 1.06 -4.81 -4.10
N HIS A 365 0.45 -3.80 -3.47
CA HIS A 365 1.15 -2.90 -2.55
C HIS A 365 1.29 -3.52 -1.15
N GLU A 366 2.07 -2.89 -0.26
CA GLU A 366 2.42 -3.47 1.05
C GLU A 366 1.23 -3.74 1.99
N GLY A 367 0.07 -3.09 1.76
CA GLY A 367 -1.16 -3.37 2.51
C GLY A 367 -1.78 -4.73 2.16
N GLN A 368 -1.46 -5.27 0.98
CA GLN A 368 -2.09 -6.47 0.41
C GLN A 368 -1.28 -7.76 0.65
N ILE A 369 -0.29 -7.69 1.55
CA ILE A 369 0.59 -8.78 1.92
C ILE A 369 0.50 -8.96 3.43
N LEU A 370 -0.26 -9.96 3.85
CA LEU A 370 -0.40 -10.32 5.26
C LEU A 370 0.71 -11.29 5.68
N ILE A 371 1.19 -11.10 6.91
CA ILE A 371 2.31 -11.82 7.50
C ILE A 371 1.89 -12.38 8.86
N GLN A 372 2.07 -13.68 9.03
CA GLN A 372 1.79 -14.39 10.27
C GLN A 372 3.05 -15.13 10.77
N PRO A 373 3.30 -15.19 12.09
CA PRO A 373 4.31 -16.07 12.65
C PRO A 373 4.02 -17.53 12.29
N TYR A 374 4.99 -18.23 11.71
CA TYR A 374 4.85 -19.63 11.35
C TYR A 374 4.94 -20.51 12.62
N THR A 375 3.88 -21.26 12.89
CA THR A 375 3.86 -22.30 13.93
C THR A 375 4.12 -23.65 13.28
N CYS A 376 5.26 -24.27 13.57
CA CYS A 376 5.59 -25.60 13.06
C CYS A 376 4.46 -26.61 13.39
N SER A 377 3.99 -27.32 12.38
CA SER A 377 3.12 -28.48 12.57
C SER A 377 3.94 -29.68 13.05
N SER A 378 3.29 -30.70 13.61
CA SER A 378 3.95 -31.95 13.99
C SER A 378 4.64 -32.67 12.82
N ASN A 379 4.20 -32.40 11.58
CA ASN A 379 4.69 -33.05 10.36
C ASN A 379 5.99 -32.41 9.84
N ASP A 380 6.33 -31.18 10.26
CA ASP A 380 7.54 -30.46 9.83
C ASP A 380 8.82 -30.99 10.51
N SER A 381 8.68 -31.94 11.44
CA SER A 381 9.77 -32.57 12.20
C SER A 381 10.81 -33.31 11.32
N ASN A 382 10.46 -33.64 10.07
CA ASN A 382 11.36 -34.30 9.12
C ASN A 382 12.27 -33.35 8.32
N ILE A 383 12.11 -32.02 8.43
CA ILE A 383 12.95 -31.03 7.71
C ILE A 383 14.11 -30.51 8.61
N ALA A 384 14.45 -31.26 9.66
CA ALA A 384 15.53 -30.94 10.59
C ALA A 384 16.91 -31.54 10.20
N GLY A 385 17.06 -31.99 8.95
CA GLY A 385 18.30 -32.58 8.41
C GLY A 385 18.76 -31.90 7.13
N GLU A 386 20.08 -31.60 7.09
CA GLU A 386 20.87 -31.01 6.00
C GLU A 386 20.89 -29.47 5.86
N ASP A 387 22.12 -28.93 5.79
CA ASP A 387 22.50 -27.50 5.69
C ASP A 387 22.18 -26.89 4.31
N ILE A 388 20.91 -26.89 3.92
CA ILE A 388 20.44 -26.29 2.68
C ILE A 388 19.51 -25.13 3.02
N GLU A 389 20.05 -23.91 2.96
CA GLU A 389 19.28 -22.67 3.15
C GLU A 389 18.28 -22.45 2.00
N ASN A 390 17.14 -23.13 2.07
CA ASN A 390 15.99 -22.88 1.22
C ASN A 390 15.16 -21.73 1.80
N TYR A 391 15.25 -20.54 1.19
CA TYR A 391 14.50 -19.37 1.65
C TYR A 391 12.98 -19.48 1.41
N LEU A 392 12.52 -20.45 0.60
CA LEU A 392 11.09 -20.73 0.43
C LEU A 392 10.49 -21.45 1.65
N ASN A 393 11.32 -22.11 2.47
CA ASN A 393 10.84 -22.82 3.66
C ASN A 393 10.44 -21.82 4.77
N HIS A 394 9.20 -21.91 5.23
CA HIS A 394 8.64 -21.13 6.34
C HIS A 394 9.48 -21.19 7.63
N SER A 395 10.16 -22.31 7.90
CA SER A 395 11.04 -22.43 9.07
C SER A 395 12.32 -21.58 8.96
N THR A 396 12.72 -21.15 7.75
CA THR A 396 13.88 -20.29 7.51
C THR A 396 13.61 -18.84 7.91
N SER A 397 12.40 -18.32 7.62
CA SER A 397 11.96 -16.97 7.99
C SER A 397 11.25 -16.90 9.35
N GLY A 398 10.65 -18.01 9.78
CA GLY A 398 9.68 -18.05 10.88
C GLY A 398 8.36 -17.38 10.55
N LEU A 399 8.03 -17.21 9.27
CA LEU A 399 6.88 -16.45 8.78
C LEU A 399 6.15 -17.18 7.65
N THR A 400 4.82 -17.04 7.64
CA THR A 400 3.93 -17.37 6.51
C THR A 400 3.40 -16.07 5.91
N VAL A 401 3.29 -16.04 4.58
CA VAL A 401 2.79 -14.91 3.80
C VAL A 401 1.52 -15.28 3.05
N THR A 402 0.57 -14.35 3.06
CA THR A 402 -0.73 -14.49 2.41
C THR A 402 -1.06 -13.23 1.61
N ILE A 403 -1.38 -13.41 0.33
CA ILE A 403 -1.83 -12.34 -0.56
C ILE A 403 -3.34 -12.13 -0.43
N ILE A 404 -3.79 -10.87 -0.38
CA ILE A 404 -5.20 -10.45 -0.24
C ILE A 404 -5.60 -9.40 -1.30
N ASP A 405 -6.90 -9.09 -1.35
CA ASP A 405 -7.54 -7.98 -2.08
C ASP A 405 -7.32 -7.99 -3.61
N PHE A 406 -8.27 -8.62 -4.30
CA PHE A 406 -8.18 -8.90 -5.74
C PHE A 406 -9.08 -8.03 -6.60
N GLY A 407 -9.59 -6.90 -6.09
CA GLY A 407 -10.58 -6.05 -6.79
C GLY A 407 -10.11 -5.52 -8.15
N LEU A 408 -8.79 -5.33 -8.32
CA LEU A 408 -8.16 -4.89 -9.58
C LEU A 408 -7.43 -6.01 -10.34
N SER A 409 -7.43 -7.23 -9.81
CA SER A 409 -6.71 -8.37 -10.41
C SER A 409 -7.31 -8.84 -11.73
N ARG A 410 -6.54 -9.64 -12.46
CA ARG A 410 -6.96 -10.29 -13.71
C ARG A 410 -6.66 -11.78 -13.68
N LEU A 411 -7.58 -12.61 -14.17
CA LEU A 411 -7.34 -14.04 -14.44
C LEU A 411 -8.20 -14.55 -15.58
N THR A 412 -7.93 -15.79 -16.01
CA THR A 412 -8.79 -16.57 -16.90
C THR A 412 -9.21 -17.84 -16.17
N LEU A 413 -10.52 -18.07 -16.03
CA LEU A 413 -11.03 -19.30 -15.44
C LEU A 413 -10.95 -20.47 -16.43
N PRO A 414 -10.74 -21.72 -15.95
CA PRO A 414 -10.88 -22.90 -16.79
C PRO A 414 -12.25 -22.92 -17.49
N ASN A 415 -12.25 -23.21 -18.79
CA ASN A 415 -13.44 -23.27 -19.65
C ASN A 415 -14.16 -21.93 -19.92
N GLN A 416 -13.59 -20.78 -19.52
CA GLN A 416 -14.05 -19.47 -19.97
C GLN A 416 -13.14 -18.92 -21.07
N ILE A 417 -13.75 -18.33 -22.10
CA ILE A 417 -13.03 -17.68 -23.22
C ILE A 417 -12.55 -16.27 -22.81
N GLU A 418 -13.30 -15.62 -21.91
CA GLU A 418 -13.01 -14.26 -21.47
C GLU A 418 -12.21 -14.26 -20.16
N SER A 419 -11.38 -13.24 -19.97
CA SER A 419 -10.72 -12.96 -18.69
C SER A 419 -11.65 -12.20 -17.76
N ILE A 420 -11.60 -12.53 -16.47
CA ILE A 420 -12.16 -11.72 -15.39
C ILE A 420 -11.10 -10.66 -15.05
N TRP A 421 -11.46 -9.38 -15.15
CA TRP A 421 -10.59 -8.26 -14.78
C TRP A 421 -11.44 -7.01 -14.48
N THR A 422 -10.85 -6.05 -13.78
CA THR A 422 -11.42 -4.71 -13.53
C THR A 422 -10.50 -3.65 -14.12
N GLU A 423 -11.06 -2.57 -14.68
CA GLU A 423 -10.26 -1.42 -15.13
C GLU A 423 -9.76 -0.62 -13.91
N LEU A 424 -8.50 -0.18 -13.94
CA LEU A 424 -7.96 0.67 -12.89
C LEU A 424 -8.63 2.06 -12.94
N PRO A 425 -9.17 2.57 -11.81
CA PRO A 425 -9.76 3.91 -11.75
C PRO A 425 -8.79 4.99 -12.23
N LYS A 426 -9.29 6.04 -12.89
CA LYS A 426 -8.45 7.09 -13.51
C LYS A 426 -7.62 7.85 -12.48
N GLU A 427 -8.20 8.02 -11.29
CA GLU A 427 -7.67 8.65 -10.08
C GLU A 427 -6.35 8.00 -9.62
N VAL A 428 -6.22 6.69 -9.85
CA VAL A 428 -5.03 5.89 -9.49
C VAL A 428 -3.80 6.36 -10.28
N TYR A 429 -3.97 6.97 -11.45
CA TYR A 429 -2.87 7.58 -12.21
C TYR A 429 -2.52 9.00 -11.76
N GLU A 430 -3.40 9.69 -11.02
CA GLU A 430 -3.23 11.08 -10.59
C GLU A 430 -2.47 11.22 -9.25
N GLY A 431 -2.44 10.15 -8.46
CA GLY A 431 -1.75 10.10 -7.16
C GLY A 431 -0.22 10.25 -7.25
N LYS A 432 0.42 10.42 -6.08
CA LYS A 432 1.83 10.82 -5.97
C LYS A 432 2.62 9.96 -4.98
N GLY A 433 3.68 9.33 -5.45
CA GLY A 433 4.54 8.44 -4.68
C GLY A 433 4.79 7.15 -5.44
N SER A 434 5.72 6.32 -4.94
CA SER A 434 6.23 5.15 -5.67
C SER A 434 5.15 4.15 -6.12
N GLN A 435 4.07 3.99 -5.36
CA GLN A 435 2.92 3.15 -5.74
C GLN A 435 2.17 3.73 -6.95
N TRP A 436 1.90 5.04 -6.93
CA TRP A 436 1.23 5.72 -8.04
C TRP A 436 2.11 5.90 -9.28
N ASP A 437 3.41 6.05 -9.09
CA ASP A 437 4.40 5.98 -10.16
C ASP A 437 4.34 4.61 -10.86
N LEU A 438 4.17 3.52 -10.10
CA LEU A 438 4.06 2.15 -10.63
C LEU A 438 2.81 1.94 -11.48
N TYR A 439 1.62 2.40 -11.07
CA TYR A 439 0.42 2.25 -11.92
C TYR A 439 0.58 2.96 -13.28
N ARG A 440 1.20 4.14 -13.31
CA ARG A 440 1.51 4.83 -14.57
C ARG A 440 2.50 4.03 -15.42
N SER A 441 3.52 3.42 -14.81
CA SER A 441 4.42 2.50 -15.51
C SER A 441 3.70 1.24 -16.03
N LEU A 442 2.80 0.65 -15.25
CA LEU A 442 1.98 -0.52 -15.65
C LEU A 442 1.13 -0.19 -16.87
N LYS A 443 0.46 0.97 -16.85
CA LYS A 443 -0.32 1.48 -17.98
C LYS A 443 0.52 1.61 -19.25
N ILE A 444 1.64 2.32 -19.19
CA ILE A 444 2.56 2.50 -20.33
C ILE A 444 3.05 1.15 -20.87
N LYS A 445 3.39 0.20 -19.98
CA LYS A 445 3.88 -1.13 -20.34
C LYS A 445 2.82 -1.95 -21.09
N ILE A 446 1.61 -2.03 -20.53
CA ILE A 446 0.48 -2.79 -21.11
C ILE A 446 0.00 -2.18 -22.43
N GLU A 447 -0.04 -0.85 -22.53
CA GLU A 447 -0.43 -0.14 -23.77
C GLU A 447 0.62 -0.26 -24.88
N SER A 448 1.91 -0.43 -24.55
CA SER A 448 2.99 -0.53 -25.54
C SER A 448 3.30 -1.94 -26.04
N GLU A 449 3.05 -3.00 -25.25
CA GLU A 449 3.57 -4.34 -25.56
C GLU A 449 2.53 -5.37 -26.08
N ASN A 450 1.21 -5.13 -25.95
CA ASN A 450 0.22 -6.22 -26.03
C ASN A 450 -0.70 -6.20 -27.27
N GLU A 451 -0.21 -5.78 -28.44
CA GLU A 451 -0.90 -5.92 -29.76
C GLU A 451 -2.42 -5.59 -29.77
N GLY A 452 -2.85 -4.59 -28.99
CA GLY A 452 -4.26 -4.18 -28.89
C GLY A 452 -5.14 -4.94 -27.89
N LYS A 453 -4.62 -5.92 -27.12
CA LYS A 453 -5.36 -6.63 -26.06
C LYS A 453 -5.41 -5.89 -24.72
N GLY A 454 -4.47 -4.95 -24.50
CA GLY A 454 -4.42 -4.08 -23.33
C GLY A 454 -4.62 -4.79 -21.98
N TRP A 455 -5.43 -4.19 -21.11
CA TRP A 455 -5.75 -4.71 -19.77
C TRP A 455 -6.59 -6.01 -19.77
N LYS A 456 -7.25 -6.39 -20.88
CA LYS A 456 -7.95 -7.68 -21.00
C LYS A 456 -6.96 -8.84 -21.24
N GLY A 457 -5.82 -8.54 -21.89
CA GLY A 457 -4.73 -9.49 -22.14
C GLY A 457 -4.08 -10.03 -20.86
N PHE A 458 -3.21 -11.03 -21.02
CA PHE A 458 -2.34 -11.53 -19.95
C PHE A 458 -0.95 -10.91 -20.10
N ASN A 459 -0.47 -10.26 -19.04
CA ASN A 459 0.76 -9.49 -18.98
C ASN A 459 1.54 -9.87 -17.70
N PRO A 460 2.16 -11.06 -17.59
CA PRO A 460 2.80 -11.53 -16.34
C PRO A 460 3.90 -10.58 -15.82
N ILE A 461 4.46 -9.73 -16.68
CA ILE A 461 5.39 -8.66 -16.30
C ILE A 461 4.81 -7.70 -15.24
N THR A 462 3.48 -7.55 -15.14
CA THR A 462 2.86 -6.72 -14.10
C THR A 462 3.15 -7.26 -12.69
N ASN A 463 3.20 -8.58 -12.52
CA ASN A 463 3.57 -9.21 -11.25
C ASN A 463 5.06 -8.97 -10.95
N VAL A 464 5.93 -9.03 -11.96
CA VAL A 464 7.36 -8.70 -11.81
C VAL A 464 7.58 -7.25 -11.39
N MET A 465 6.80 -6.32 -11.95
CA MET A 465 6.80 -4.90 -11.58
C MET A 465 6.37 -4.67 -10.12
N TRP A 466 5.36 -5.39 -9.64
CA TRP A 466 4.99 -5.38 -8.23
C TRP A 466 6.02 -6.05 -7.30
N LEU A 467 6.60 -7.18 -7.72
CA LEU A 467 7.68 -7.85 -6.99
C LEU A 467 8.91 -6.94 -6.83
N HIS A 468 9.26 -6.15 -7.85
CA HIS A 468 10.30 -5.12 -7.76
C HIS A 468 9.93 -4.04 -6.73
N TYR A 469 8.71 -3.51 -6.81
CA TYR A 469 8.21 -2.49 -5.88
C TYR A 469 8.25 -2.98 -4.42
N ILE A 470 7.72 -4.17 -4.14
CA ILE A 470 7.67 -4.76 -2.80
C ILE A 470 9.07 -5.09 -2.27
N LEU A 471 9.96 -5.61 -3.12
CA LEU A 471 11.34 -5.85 -2.72
C LEU A 471 12.06 -4.55 -2.32
N LYS A 472 11.93 -3.52 -3.16
CA LYS A 472 12.48 -2.18 -2.89
C LYS A 472 11.88 -1.56 -1.63
N TYR A 473 10.59 -1.76 -1.40
CA TYR A 473 9.91 -1.39 -0.15
C TYR A 473 10.55 -2.06 1.06
N MET A 474 10.68 -3.38 1.08
CA MET A 474 11.28 -4.13 2.18
C MET A 474 12.73 -3.71 2.44
N ILE A 475 13.55 -3.61 1.39
CA ILE A 475 14.94 -3.14 1.45
C ILE A 475 15.02 -1.77 2.13
N SER A 476 14.10 -0.85 1.82
CA SER A 476 14.08 0.50 2.41
C SER A 476 13.78 0.53 3.92
N LYS A 477 13.16 -0.53 4.48
CA LYS A 477 12.89 -0.67 5.92
C LYS A 477 14.07 -1.27 6.69
N LEU A 478 14.96 -1.97 6.01
CA LEU A 478 16.07 -2.71 6.62
C LEU A 478 17.35 -1.87 6.71
N ARG A 479 18.17 -2.18 7.70
CA ARG A 479 19.51 -1.60 7.86
C ARG A 479 20.54 -2.60 7.36
N GLN A 480 21.58 -2.11 6.67
CA GLN A 480 22.70 -2.95 6.26
C GLN A 480 23.25 -3.75 7.47
N PRO A 481 23.49 -5.06 7.34
CA PRO A 481 24.10 -5.88 8.39
C PRO A 481 25.45 -5.30 8.84
N LYS A 482 25.78 -5.44 10.12
CA LYS A 482 27.05 -4.96 10.69
C LYS A 482 27.74 -6.06 11.46
N GLN A 483 29.04 -6.24 11.22
CA GLN A 483 29.84 -7.23 11.95
C GLN A 483 29.77 -6.99 13.46
N PRO A 484 29.55 -8.04 14.28
CA PRO A 484 29.46 -7.89 15.72
C PRO A 484 30.82 -7.52 16.32
N THR A 485 30.84 -6.52 17.20
CA THR A 485 32.07 -6.04 17.85
C THR A 485 32.63 -7.00 18.90
N ARG A 486 31.88 -8.04 19.28
CA ARG A 486 32.27 -9.07 20.24
C ARG A 486 32.43 -10.41 19.53
N ARG A 487 33.51 -11.14 19.83
CA ARG A 487 33.76 -12.52 19.37
C ARG A 487 32.75 -13.49 20.00
N SER A 488 31.58 -13.61 19.38
CA SER A 488 30.57 -14.62 19.69
C SER A 488 30.26 -15.41 18.43
N SER A 489 30.47 -16.73 18.47
CA SER A 489 30.20 -17.64 17.35
C SER A 489 28.75 -17.52 16.85
N ARG A 490 27.78 -17.46 17.79
CA ARG A 490 26.36 -17.26 17.47
C ARG A 490 26.08 -15.93 16.76
N LEU A 491 26.70 -14.82 17.20
CA LEU A 491 26.48 -13.52 16.56
C LEU A 491 27.14 -13.45 15.18
N ASN A 492 28.31 -14.09 15.00
CA ASN A 492 28.96 -14.21 13.70
C ASN A 492 28.11 -15.02 12.72
N LEU A 493 27.51 -16.14 13.16
CA LEU A 493 26.63 -16.95 12.33
C LEU A 493 25.36 -16.19 11.90
N ILE A 494 24.73 -15.46 12.82
CA ILE A 494 23.59 -14.59 12.50
C ILE A 494 23.99 -13.50 11.49
N TYR A 495 25.14 -12.85 11.70
CA TYR A 495 25.67 -11.86 10.77
C TYR A 495 25.90 -12.44 9.37
N GLN A 496 26.51 -13.63 9.26
CA GLN A 496 26.77 -14.30 7.97
C GLN A 496 25.47 -14.60 7.21
N LYS A 497 24.42 -15.05 7.91
CA LYS A 497 23.10 -15.29 7.30
C LYS A 497 22.45 -13.98 6.83
N GLU A 498 22.44 -12.94 7.67
CA GLU A 498 21.90 -11.63 7.30
C GLU A 498 22.70 -10.96 6.16
N GLU A 499 24.03 -11.10 6.13
CA GLU A 499 24.89 -10.61 5.05
C GLU A 499 24.63 -11.33 3.73
N LYS A 500 24.47 -12.66 3.76
CA LYS A 500 24.11 -13.45 2.59
C LYS A 500 22.72 -13.08 2.05
N ALA A 501 21.72 -12.96 2.93
CA ALA A 501 20.36 -12.51 2.59
C ALA A 501 20.36 -11.07 2.04
N PHE A 502 21.16 -10.17 2.62
CA PHE A 502 21.38 -8.82 2.11
C PHE A 502 21.94 -8.83 0.67
N LEU A 503 23.03 -9.55 0.42
CA LEU A 503 23.65 -9.62 -0.91
C LEU A 503 22.71 -10.23 -1.95
N LEU A 504 21.98 -11.28 -1.56
CA LEU A 504 20.96 -11.95 -2.39
C LEU A 504 19.87 -10.97 -2.82
N LEU A 505 19.20 -10.30 -1.86
CA LEU A 505 18.10 -9.39 -2.16
C LEU A 505 18.54 -8.18 -2.99
N ASN A 506 19.73 -7.64 -2.75
CA ASN A 506 20.27 -6.55 -3.58
C ASN A 506 20.68 -7.03 -4.99
N SER A 507 21.00 -8.32 -5.17
CA SER A 507 21.30 -8.88 -6.50
C SER A 507 20.03 -9.03 -7.35
N ILE A 508 18.97 -9.61 -6.78
CA ILE A 508 17.70 -9.79 -7.48
C ILE A 508 16.94 -8.46 -7.67
N GLU A 509 17.06 -7.48 -6.77
CA GLU A 509 16.47 -6.15 -6.98
C GLU A 509 17.02 -5.46 -8.23
N LYS A 510 18.34 -5.53 -8.46
CA LYS A 510 18.97 -5.01 -9.68
C LYS A 510 18.49 -5.71 -10.94
N LEU A 511 18.40 -7.04 -10.91
CA LEU A 511 17.92 -7.83 -12.06
C LEU A 511 16.44 -7.52 -12.37
N LEU A 512 15.62 -7.32 -11.33
CA LEU A 512 14.23 -6.89 -11.49
C LEU A 512 14.14 -5.46 -12.08
N SER A 513 14.91 -4.49 -11.54
CA SER A 513 14.94 -3.10 -12.06
C SER A 513 15.30 -3.04 -13.54
N PHE A 514 16.29 -3.85 -13.94
CA PHE A 514 16.68 -4.08 -15.32
C PHE A 514 15.53 -4.67 -16.15
N SER A 515 14.92 -5.76 -15.67
CA SER A 515 13.88 -6.52 -16.39
C SER A 515 12.62 -5.68 -16.67
N VAL A 516 12.23 -4.82 -15.73
CA VAL A 516 11.06 -3.93 -15.88
C VAL A 516 11.38 -2.63 -16.63
N GLY A 517 12.65 -2.38 -16.96
CA GLY A 517 13.08 -1.24 -17.77
C GLY A 517 13.20 0.09 -17.02
N PHE A 518 13.14 0.10 -15.69
CA PHE A 518 13.20 1.34 -14.89
C PHE A 518 14.59 2.01 -14.91
N ASP A 519 15.62 1.30 -15.35
CA ASP A 519 16.98 1.83 -15.50
C ASP A 519 17.17 2.69 -16.79
N ASN A 520 16.07 3.04 -17.48
CA ASN A 520 16.00 4.03 -18.57
C ASN A 520 17.02 3.83 -19.72
N GLY A 521 17.42 2.59 -19.99
CA GLY A 521 18.42 2.30 -21.02
C GLY A 521 19.81 2.86 -20.71
N ILE A 522 20.16 3.10 -19.43
CA ILE A 522 21.52 3.42 -18.98
C ILE A 522 22.40 2.15 -19.00
N ILE A 523 22.42 1.47 -20.16
CA ILE A 523 23.44 0.47 -20.52
C ILE A 523 24.44 1.17 -21.47
N LYS A 524 24.98 2.32 -21.05
CA LYS A 524 26.00 3.06 -21.80
C LYS A 524 27.02 3.75 -20.88
N ARG A 525 27.97 2.96 -20.36
CA ARG A 525 29.34 2.83 -20.90
C ARG A 525 30.34 2.31 -19.86
N LYS A 526 30.93 1.15 -20.16
CA LYS A 526 32.29 0.72 -19.79
C LYS A 526 32.74 0.94 -18.34
N GLY A 527 32.71 -0.14 -17.57
CA GLY A 527 33.90 -0.58 -16.85
C GLY A 527 34.33 0.24 -15.62
N LEU A 528 33.50 0.24 -14.58
CA LEU A 528 34.04 0.09 -13.22
C LEU A 528 34.05 -1.41 -12.86
N ARG A 529 35.16 -1.87 -12.28
CA ARG A 529 35.36 -3.30 -11.96
C ARG A 529 34.33 -3.77 -10.91
N GLY A 530 33.43 -4.67 -11.31
CA GLY A 530 32.60 -5.45 -10.38
C GLY A 530 31.08 -5.28 -10.52
N GLU A 531 30.59 -4.46 -11.47
CA GLU A 531 29.15 -4.46 -11.79
C GLU A 531 28.82 -5.56 -12.80
N ILE A 532 27.68 -6.22 -12.58
CA ILE A 532 27.15 -7.26 -13.48
C ILE A 532 26.44 -6.54 -14.63
N GLU A 533 26.91 -6.76 -15.86
CA GLU A 533 26.19 -6.33 -17.06
C GLU A 533 25.11 -7.40 -17.37
N TYR A 534 23.85 -6.99 -17.44
CA TYR A 534 22.73 -7.84 -17.83
C TYR A 534 22.40 -7.64 -19.31
N GLU A 535 22.15 -8.73 -20.03
CA GLU A 535 21.72 -8.72 -21.42
C GLU A 535 20.21 -8.94 -21.54
N LYS A 536 19.62 -8.68 -22.71
CA LYS A 536 18.16 -8.82 -22.90
C LYS A 536 17.66 -10.24 -22.56
N GLU A 537 18.51 -11.24 -22.75
CA GLU A 537 18.25 -12.65 -22.45
C GLU A 537 18.16 -12.95 -20.94
N ASP A 538 18.70 -12.08 -20.07
CA ASP A 538 18.57 -12.19 -18.61
C ASP A 538 17.23 -11.65 -18.08
N SER A 539 16.42 -10.99 -18.92
CA SER A 539 15.18 -10.34 -18.48
C SER A 539 14.15 -11.34 -17.93
N LEU A 540 13.65 -11.04 -16.72
CA LEU A 540 12.61 -11.80 -16.04
C LEU A 540 11.25 -11.23 -16.42
N ASN A 541 10.44 -11.99 -17.17
CA ASN A 541 9.20 -11.49 -17.77
C ASN A 541 7.93 -12.00 -17.08
N SER A 542 8.09 -12.90 -16.09
CA SER A 542 7.04 -13.49 -15.28
C SER A 542 7.54 -13.83 -13.87
N SER A 543 6.65 -14.01 -12.90
CA SER A 543 7.04 -14.51 -11.57
C SER A 543 7.65 -15.91 -11.66
N GLN A 544 7.24 -16.70 -12.67
CA GLN A 544 7.87 -17.99 -12.98
C GLN A 544 9.33 -17.88 -13.41
N ASP A 545 9.74 -16.82 -14.12
CA ASP A 545 11.14 -16.59 -14.45
C ASP A 545 11.94 -16.19 -13.20
N VAL A 546 11.38 -15.34 -12.34
CA VAL A 546 11.97 -14.97 -11.05
C VAL A 546 12.17 -16.21 -10.17
N PHE A 547 11.18 -17.10 -10.11
CA PHE A 547 11.27 -18.37 -9.38
C PHE A 547 12.40 -19.26 -9.92
N ARG A 548 12.45 -19.50 -11.23
CA ARG A 548 13.49 -20.31 -11.89
C ARG A 548 14.89 -19.72 -11.70
N PHE A 549 15.01 -18.39 -11.70
CA PHE A 549 16.27 -17.73 -11.39
C PHE A 549 16.71 -18.04 -9.94
N GLY A 550 15.81 -17.94 -8.96
CA GLY A 550 16.08 -18.30 -7.58
C GLY A 550 16.52 -19.76 -7.39
N GLU A 551 15.92 -20.69 -8.14
CA GLU A 551 16.33 -22.11 -8.16
C GLU A 551 17.71 -22.30 -8.81
N LYS A 552 17.97 -21.65 -9.95
CA LYS A 552 19.27 -21.69 -10.66
C LYS A 552 20.42 -21.18 -9.79
N GLN A 553 20.17 -20.18 -8.93
CA GLN A 553 21.14 -19.66 -7.97
C GLN A 553 21.26 -20.51 -6.68
N GLY A 554 20.44 -21.56 -6.53
CA GLY A 554 20.40 -22.41 -5.33
C GLY A 554 19.89 -21.70 -4.07
N TRP A 555 19.15 -20.60 -4.23
CA TRP A 555 18.58 -19.80 -3.13
C TRP A 555 17.26 -20.37 -2.62
N ILE A 556 16.50 -20.96 -3.54
CA ILE A 556 15.28 -21.70 -3.23
C ILE A 556 15.33 -23.07 -3.90
N LYS A 557 14.48 -23.96 -3.41
CA LYS A 557 14.19 -25.25 -4.04
C LYS A 557 12.69 -25.48 -3.95
N SER A 558 12.04 -25.85 -5.05
CA SER A 558 10.74 -26.48 -4.96
C SER A 558 10.84 -27.74 -4.08
N SER A 559 9.93 -27.90 -3.13
CA SER A 559 9.57 -29.22 -2.64
C SER A 559 8.97 -29.98 -3.82
N LEU A 560 9.55 -31.14 -4.14
CA LEU A 560 9.03 -32.10 -5.12
C LEU A 560 7.85 -32.87 -4.52
#